data_AF-A0A2S2N9L6-F1
#
_entry.id   AF-A0A2S2N9L6-F1
#
_cell.length_a   1.000
_cell.length_b   1.000
_cell.length_c   1.000
_cell.angle_alpha   90.00
_cell.angle_beta   90.00
_cell.angle_gamma   90.00
#
_symmetry.space_group_name_H-M   'P 1'
#
loop_
_entity.id
_entity.type
_entity.pdbx_description
1 polymer ?
#
loop_
_entity_poly.entity_id
_entity_poly.type
_entity_poly.pdbx_seq_one_letter_code
_entity_poly.pdbx_strand_id
1 'polypeptide(L)'
;LLFNDSLKPKHHFLVHYPSIIRQSGPPRHFWFFRFESKHRELKSYARVTSSRKNITLCISKKCQLKFSNFLINPLNSVIICEDKHKQIPDEAIEETIYQIINLRLIDYSLYSEVQYKGTTYKKKLYLSRFTNNAMFMFEIKAV
;
A
#
# COMPACT_ATOMS: atom_id res chain seq x y z
N LEU A 1 -19.59 -37.69 -15.82
CA LEU A 1 -18.38 -37.03 -15.28
C LEU A 1 -17.80 -36.18 -16.40
N LEU A 2 -17.85 -34.85 -16.26
CA LEU A 2 -17.67 -33.93 -17.41
C LEU A 2 -16.24 -33.92 -17.98
N PHE A 3 -15.27 -34.48 -17.24
CA PHE A 3 -13.93 -34.83 -17.71
C PHE A 3 -13.55 -36.13 -17.00
N ASN A 4 -13.17 -37.17 -17.75
CA ASN A 4 -12.80 -38.49 -17.21
C ASN A 4 -11.39 -38.47 -16.59
N ASP A 5 -11.10 -37.43 -15.81
CA ASP A 5 -9.77 -37.11 -15.30
C ASP A 5 -9.80 -37.00 -13.77
N SER A 6 -8.71 -37.42 -13.13
CA SER A 6 -8.61 -37.38 -11.67
C SER A 6 -8.36 -35.95 -11.20
N LEU A 7 -9.15 -35.47 -10.24
CA LEU A 7 -8.95 -34.14 -9.67
C LEU A 7 -7.58 -34.06 -8.99
N LYS A 8 -6.76 -33.09 -9.42
CA LYS A 8 -5.48 -32.81 -8.74
C LYS A 8 -5.71 -32.51 -7.25
N PRO A 9 -4.77 -32.83 -6.35
CA PRO A 9 -4.87 -32.53 -4.91
C PRO A 9 -5.23 -31.07 -4.59
N LYS A 10 -4.82 -30.11 -5.45
CA LYS A 10 -5.18 -28.69 -5.30
C LYS A 10 -6.69 -28.41 -5.33
N HIS A 11 -7.47 -29.22 -6.05
CA HIS A 11 -8.93 -29.08 -6.10
C HIS A 11 -9.60 -29.50 -4.79
N HIS A 12 -9.03 -30.49 -4.09
CA HIS A 12 -9.53 -30.89 -2.77
C HIS A 12 -9.42 -29.74 -1.75
N PHE A 13 -8.38 -28.89 -1.85
CA PHE A 13 -8.25 -27.72 -0.98
C PHE A 13 -9.41 -26.73 -1.10
N LEU A 14 -10.08 -26.64 -2.27
CA LEU A 14 -11.23 -25.75 -2.45
C LEU A 14 -12.42 -26.13 -1.56
N VAL A 15 -12.56 -27.42 -1.22
CA VAL A 15 -13.60 -27.90 -0.29
C VAL A 15 -13.41 -27.30 1.12
N HIS A 16 -12.16 -27.03 1.50
CA HIS A 16 -11.81 -26.46 2.80
C HIS A 16 -11.87 -24.92 2.83
N TYR A 17 -11.99 -24.25 1.68
CA TYR A 17 -11.98 -22.78 1.61
C TYR A 17 -13.09 -22.13 2.45
N PRO A 18 -14.35 -22.62 2.47
CA PRO A 18 -15.39 -22.04 3.33
C PRO A 18 -15.02 -22.05 4.81
N SER A 19 -14.50 -23.19 5.30
CA SER A 19 -14.06 -23.34 6.69
C SER A 19 -12.89 -22.40 7.02
N ILE A 20 -11.90 -22.33 6.11
CA ILE A 20 -10.73 -21.45 6.28
C ILE A 20 -11.15 -19.97 6.24
N ILE A 21 -12.05 -19.58 5.33
CA ILE A 21 -12.56 -18.20 5.26
C ILE A 21 -13.30 -17.84 6.54
N ARG A 22 -14.10 -18.76 7.09
CA ARG A 22 -14.86 -18.52 8.32
C ARG A 22 -13.96 -18.38 9.55
N GLN A 23 -12.87 -19.16 9.63
CA GLN A 23 -11.98 -19.19 10.79
C GLN A 23 -10.83 -18.16 10.71
N SER A 24 -10.28 -17.93 9.52
CA SER A 24 -9.06 -17.16 9.29
C SER A 24 -9.24 -15.95 8.38
N GLY A 25 -10.45 -15.72 7.87
CA GLY A 25 -10.75 -14.63 6.94
C GLY A 25 -10.28 -14.88 5.50
N PRO A 26 -10.30 -13.85 4.65
CA PRO A 26 -10.01 -14.01 3.23
C PRO A 26 -8.59 -14.56 2.93
N PRO A 27 -8.43 -15.56 2.04
CA PRO A 27 -7.14 -16.15 1.67
C PRO A 27 -6.06 -15.20 1.18
N ARG A 28 -6.47 -14.05 0.67
CA ARG A 28 -5.59 -12.95 0.27
C ARG A 28 -4.70 -12.42 1.40
N HIS A 29 -5.05 -12.62 2.67
CA HIS A 29 -4.21 -12.14 3.77
C HIS A 29 -3.09 -13.10 4.16
N PHE A 30 -3.24 -14.40 3.87
CA PHE A 30 -2.27 -15.44 4.26
C PHE A 30 -1.58 -16.14 3.08
N TRP A 31 -1.90 -15.77 1.84
CA TRP A 31 -1.18 -16.28 0.66
C TRP A 31 0.28 -15.79 0.58
N PHE A 32 1.14 -16.56 -0.08
CA PHE A 32 2.59 -16.31 -0.07
C PHE A 32 3.11 -15.40 -1.20
N PHE A 33 2.24 -14.84 -2.05
CA PHE A 33 2.66 -14.03 -3.20
C PHE A 33 3.54 -12.82 -2.83
N ARG A 34 3.31 -12.22 -1.65
CA ARG A 34 4.14 -11.10 -1.16
C ARG A 34 5.57 -11.56 -0.85
N PHE A 35 5.72 -12.75 -0.25
CA PHE A 35 7.03 -13.33 0.04
C PHE A 35 7.78 -13.71 -1.24
N GLU A 36 7.09 -14.28 -2.23
CA GLU A 36 7.66 -14.59 -3.54
C GLU A 36 8.15 -13.32 -4.28
N SER A 37 7.33 -12.26 -4.23
CA SER A 37 7.70 -10.96 -4.78
C SER A 37 8.95 -10.39 -4.11
N LYS A 38 9.04 -10.47 -2.77
CA LYS A 38 10.22 -10.04 -2.02
C LYS A 38 11.45 -10.89 -2.34
N HIS A 39 11.28 -12.20 -2.50
CA HIS A 39 12.36 -13.13 -2.83
C HIS A 39 12.98 -12.83 -4.21
N ARG A 40 12.20 -12.32 -5.17
CA ARG A 40 12.72 -11.86 -6.48
C ARG A 40 13.83 -10.81 -6.34
N GLU A 41 13.65 -9.83 -5.44
CA GLU A 41 14.65 -8.80 -5.16
C GLU A 41 15.94 -9.41 -4.57
N LEU A 42 15.79 -10.33 -3.61
CA LEU A 42 16.93 -10.99 -2.97
C LEU A 42 17.75 -11.81 -3.97
N LYS A 43 17.09 -12.51 -4.91
CA LYS A 43 17.77 -13.20 -6.02
C LYS A 43 18.59 -12.25 -6.88
N SER A 44 18.08 -11.05 -7.15
CA SER A 44 18.83 -10.03 -7.89
C SER A 44 20.10 -9.61 -7.15
N TYR A 45 20.01 -9.37 -5.84
CA TYR A 45 21.18 -9.02 -5.02
C TYR A 45 22.20 -10.16 -4.98
N ALA A 46 21.73 -11.40 -4.86
CA ALA A 46 22.59 -12.58 -4.83
C ALA A 46 23.43 -12.70 -6.11
N ARG A 47 22.84 -12.44 -7.27
CA ARG A 47 23.52 -12.51 -8.57
C ARG A 47 24.60 -11.45 -8.73
N VAL A 48 24.34 -10.21 -8.30
CA VAL A 48 25.24 -9.06 -8.47
C VAL A 48 26.37 -9.02 -7.43
N THR A 49 26.15 -9.62 -6.25
CA THR A 49 27.20 -9.71 -5.23
C THR A 49 28.42 -10.44 -5.82
N SER A 50 29.64 -9.99 -5.55
CA SER A 50 30.88 -10.64 -6.03
C SER A 50 31.38 -11.73 -5.05
N SER A 51 31.20 -11.50 -3.75
CA SER A 51 31.56 -12.48 -2.72
C SER A 51 30.59 -13.67 -2.68
N ARG A 52 31.12 -14.90 -2.60
CA ARG A 52 30.35 -16.15 -2.43
C ARG A 52 30.60 -16.84 -1.09
N LYS A 53 31.52 -16.32 -0.27
CA LYS A 53 31.92 -16.94 1.01
C LYS A 53 30.75 -17.04 2.00
N ASN A 54 29.92 -15.99 2.09
CA ASN A 54 28.71 -16.00 2.91
C ASN A 54 27.63 -15.11 2.28
N ILE A 55 26.86 -15.69 1.36
CA ILE A 55 25.85 -14.96 0.58
C ILE A 55 24.68 -14.48 1.45
N THR A 56 24.28 -15.24 2.48
CA THR A 56 23.17 -14.89 3.37
C THR A 56 23.52 -13.67 4.21
N LEU A 57 24.75 -13.57 4.70
CA LEU A 57 25.26 -12.39 5.41
C LEU A 57 25.32 -11.16 4.50
N CYS A 58 25.74 -11.29 3.25
CA CYS A 58 25.77 -10.17 2.31
C CYS A 58 24.36 -9.64 2.02
N ILE A 59 23.41 -10.54 1.78
CA ILE A 59 22.01 -10.17 1.52
C ILE A 59 21.38 -9.54 2.77
N SER A 60 21.63 -10.10 3.97
CA SER A 60 21.07 -9.57 5.22
C SER A 60 21.58 -8.15 5.49
N LYS A 61 22.89 -7.89 5.34
CA LYS A 61 23.46 -6.54 5.44
C LYS A 61 22.82 -5.57 4.45
N LYS A 62 22.63 -5.97 3.19
CA LYS A 62 21.95 -5.12 2.19
C LYS A 62 20.51 -4.79 2.60
N CYS A 63 19.76 -5.76 3.14
CA CYS A 63 18.42 -5.53 3.65
C CYS A 63 18.41 -4.58 4.86
N GLN A 64 19.35 -4.74 5.80
CA GLN A 64 19.49 -3.84 6.95
C GLN A 64 19.78 -2.41 6.52
N LEU A 65 20.69 -2.19 5.56
CA LEU A 65 20.99 -0.86 5.02
C LEU A 65 19.77 -0.24 4.32
N LYS A 66 19.03 -1.03 3.52
CA LYS A 66 17.80 -0.56 2.87
C LYS A 66 16.73 -0.16 3.89
N PHE A 67 16.59 -0.94 4.96
CA PHE A 67 15.66 -0.66 6.05
C PHE A 67 16.07 0.59 6.84
N SER A 68 17.35 0.73 7.18
CA SER A 68 17.88 1.93 7.84
C SER A 68 17.61 3.19 7.00
N ASN A 69 17.89 3.14 5.69
CA ASN A 69 17.58 4.26 4.79
C ASN A 69 16.08 4.60 4.76
N PHE A 70 15.20 3.59 4.82
CA PHE A 70 13.75 3.82 4.89
C PHE A 70 13.34 4.51 6.21
N LEU A 71 13.96 4.14 7.33
CA LEU A 71 13.68 4.78 8.64
C LEU A 71 14.20 6.22 8.71
N ILE A 72 15.38 6.48 8.16
CA ILE A 72 16.01 7.82 8.18
C ILE A 72 15.30 8.77 7.21
N ASN A 73 14.75 8.27 6.10
CA ASN A 73 14.02 9.05 5.10
C ASN A 73 12.53 8.69 5.07
N PRO A 74 11.74 9.02 6.11
CA PRO A 74 10.30 8.72 6.13
C PRO A 74 9.52 9.48 5.05
N LEU A 75 10.09 10.58 4.53
CA LEU A 75 9.50 11.44 3.49
C LEU A 75 9.69 10.94 2.06
N ASN A 76 10.30 9.76 1.85
CA ASN A 76 10.44 9.22 0.49
C ASN A 76 9.09 8.81 -0.15
N SER A 77 7.98 8.88 0.60
CA SER A 77 6.67 9.05 0.00
C SER A 77 6.48 10.51 -0.39
N VAL A 78 7.19 10.93 -1.44
CA VAL A 78 6.96 12.23 -2.08
C VAL A 78 5.49 12.25 -2.47
N ILE A 79 4.76 13.19 -1.88
CA ILE A 79 3.45 13.56 -2.36
C ILE A 79 3.72 14.31 -3.68
N ILE A 80 3.40 13.67 -4.80
CA ILE A 80 3.57 14.31 -6.10
C ILE A 80 2.30 15.12 -6.35
N CYS A 81 2.47 16.43 -6.34
CA CYS A 81 1.45 17.40 -6.69
C CYS A 81 1.90 18.12 -7.96
N GLU A 82 1.04 18.21 -8.96
CA GLU A 82 1.33 18.98 -10.18
C GLU A 82 0.63 20.34 -10.09
N ASP A 83 1.31 21.41 -10.49
CA ASP A 83 0.79 22.79 -10.36
C ASP A 83 -0.53 23.01 -11.11
N LYS A 84 -0.77 22.28 -12.21
CA LYS A 84 -2.04 22.31 -12.96
C LYS A 84 -3.26 21.89 -12.13
N HIS A 85 -3.04 21.19 -11.00
CA HIS A 85 -4.10 20.73 -10.11
C HIS A 85 -4.21 21.60 -8.85
N LYS A 86 -3.37 22.63 -8.71
CA LYS A 86 -3.37 23.53 -7.56
C LYS A 86 -4.64 24.37 -7.54
N GLN A 87 -5.27 24.46 -6.38
CA GLN A 87 -6.48 25.25 -6.17
C GLN A 87 -6.21 26.36 -5.16
N ILE A 88 -6.90 27.48 -5.35
CA ILE A 88 -6.94 28.58 -4.39
C ILE A 88 -8.14 28.31 -3.47
N PRO A 89 -7.98 28.36 -2.14
CA PRO A 89 -9.11 28.22 -1.22
C PRO A 89 -10.10 29.37 -1.42
N ASP A 90 -11.38 29.05 -1.33
CA ASP A 90 -12.43 30.04 -1.15
C ASP A 90 -12.46 30.51 0.32
N GLU A 91 -12.95 31.72 0.59
CA GLU A 91 -12.89 32.37 1.91
C GLU A 91 -13.59 31.53 3.00
N ALA A 92 -14.74 30.94 2.65
CA ALA A 92 -15.49 30.03 3.53
C ALA A 92 -14.73 28.72 3.84
N ILE A 93 -13.89 28.26 2.92
CA ILE A 93 -13.11 27.02 3.06
C ILE A 93 -11.94 27.26 4.02
N GLU A 94 -11.29 28.42 3.91
CA GLU A 94 -10.19 28.79 4.79
C GLU A 94 -10.64 28.89 6.24
N GLU A 95 -11.78 29.54 6.51
CA GLU A 95 -12.34 29.61 7.86
C GLU A 95 -12.61 28.22 8.43
N THR A 96 -13.19 27.32 7.62
CA THR A 96 -13.49 25.95 8.05
C THR A 96 -12.21 25.16 8.37
N ILE A 97 -11.16 25.30 7.55
CA ILE A 97 -9.85 24.65 7.79
C ILE A 97 -9.20 25.18 9.06
N TYR A 98 -9.26 26.49 9.29
CA TYR A 98 -8.72 27.11 10.48
C TYR A 98 -9.46 26.63 11.74
N GLN A 99 -10.79 26.55 11.71
CA GLN A 99 -11.59 26.10 12.85
C GLN A 99 -11.37 24.63 13.22
N ILE A 100 -11.21 23.74 12.22
CA ILE A 100 -11.11 22.28 12.46
C ILE A 100 -9.66 21.86 12.74
N ILE A 101 -8.69 22.40 11.99
CA ILE A 101 -7.31 21.90 11.92
C ILE A 101 -6.30 22.95 12.43
N ASN A 102 -6.72 24.21 12.64
CA ASN A 102 -5.88 25.33 13.10
C ASN A 102 -4.66 25.59 12.19
N LEU A 103 -4.88 25.49 10.87
CA LEU A 103 -3.87 25.76 9.84
C LEU A 103 -4.20 27.06 9.10
N ARG A 104 -3.18 27.84 8.75
CA ARG A 104 -3.30 29.05 7.93
C ARG A 104 -2.90 28.76 6.48
N LEU A 105 -3.29 29.63 5.55
CA LEU A 105 -3.00 29.53 4.10
C LEU A 105 -1.52 29.25 3.74
N ILE A 106 -0.57 29.63 4.61
CA ILE A 106 0.88 29.40 4.42
C ILE A 106 1.27 27.95 4.72
N ASP A 107 0.50 27.28 5.58
CA ASP A 107 0.83 25.97 6.14
C ASP A 107 0.34 24.81 5.25
N TYR A 108 -0.51 25.09 4.26
CA TYR A 108 -1.09 24.05 3.39
C TYR A 108 -1.22 24.49 1.93
N SER A 109 -1.40 23.51 1.05
CA SER A 109 -1.72 23.73 -0.37
C SER A 109 -2.81 22.77 -0.82
N LEU A 110 -3.78 23.29 -1.57
CA LEU A 110 -4.93 22.52 -2.06
C LEU A 110 -4.66 22.03 -3.47
N TYR A 111 -4.99 20.76 -3.72
CA TYR A 111 -4.90 20.15 -5.03
C TYR A 111 -6.15 19.32 -5.33
N SER A 112 -6.60 19.33 -6.59
CA SER A 112 -7.70 18.47 -7.05
C SER A 112 -7.29 17.01 -7.22
N GLU A 113 -5.99 16.77 -7.43
CA GLU A 113 -5.40 15.47 -7.68
C GLU A 113 -4.02 15.40 -7.04
N VAL A 114 -3.74 14.30 -6.34
CA VAL A 114 -2.50 14.08 -5.61
C VAL A 114 -2.08 12.63 -5.78
N GLN A 115 -0.80 12.38 -6.08
CA GLN A 115 -0.27 11.02 -6.11
C GLN A 115 0.57 10.75 -4.86
N TYR A 116 0.21 9.69 -4.14
CA TYR A 116 0.92 9.24 -2.95
C TYR A 116 1.21 7.75 -3.03
N LYS A 117 2.48 7.37 -2.87
CA LYS A 117 2.97 5.98 -2.92
C LYS A 117 2.47 5.20 -4.16
N GLY A 118 2.45 5.88 -5.32
CA GLY A 118 2.01 5.31 -6.61
C GLY A 118 0.49 5.16 -6.76
N THR A 119 -0.30 5.58 -5.78
CA THR A 119 -1.77 5.66 -5.87
C THR A 119 -2.18 7.10 -6.15
N THR A 120 -3.04 7.30 -7.14
CA THR A 120 -3.55 8.62 -7.50
C THR A 120 -4.89 8.85 -6.82
N TYR A 121 -4.98 9.93 -6.06
CA TYR A 121 -6.18 10.36 -5.35
C TYR A 121 -6.78 11.54 -6.09
N LYS A 122 -8.06 11.44 -6.46
CA LYS A 122 -8.85 12.47 -7.16
C LYS A 122 -10.14 12.74 -6.38
N LYS A 123 -10.70 13.93 -6.58
CA LYS A 123 -12.07 14.27 -6.16
C LYS A 123 -13.06 13.20 -6.69
N LYS A 124 -14.08 12.86 -5.90
CA LYS A 124 -15.09 11.78 -6.13
C LYS A 124 -14.60 10.33 -5.93
N LEU A 125 -13.36 10.13 -5.48
CA LEU A 125 -12.93 8.80 -5.02
C LEU A 125 -13.38 8.55 -3.57
N TYR A 126 -13.46 7.27 -3.19
CA TYR A 126 -13.83 6.87 -1.84
C TYR A 126 -12.64 6.25 -1.12
N LEU A 127 -12.45 6.65 0.13
CA LEU A 127 -11.49 6.06 1.06
C LEU A 127 -12.23 5.15 2.03
N SER A 128 -11.83 3.88 2.11
CA SER A 128 -12.36 2.95 3.09
C SER A 128 -11.45 2.89 4.32
N ARG A 129 -12.00 3.11 5.52
CA ARG A 129 -11.31 2.87 6.79
C ARG A 129 -12.04 1.75 7.55
N PHE A 130 -11.31 0.74 7.98
CA PHE A 130 -11.85 -0.30 8.84
C PHE A 130 -11.56 0.05 10.31
N THR A 131 -12.60 0.31 11.09
CA THR A 131 -12.51 0.63 12.52
C THR A 131 -13.64 -0.07 13.27
N ASN A 132 -13.36 -0.64 14.44
CA ASN A 132 -14.36 -1.30 15.31
C ASN A 132 -15.22 -2.35 14.58
N ASN A 133 -14.60 -3.24 13.80
CA ASN A 133 -15.29 -4.25 12.99
C ASN A 133 -16.27 -3.72 11.92
N ALA A 134 -16.31 -2.41 11.68
CA ALA A 134 -17.13 -1.79 10.64
C ALA A 134 -16.25 -1.12 9.57
N MET A 135 -16.69 -1.20 8.31
CA MET A 135 -16.06 -0.50 7.20
C MET A 135 -16.75 0.83 6.97
N PHE A 136 -16.04 1.93 7.20
CA PHE A 136 -16.50 3.28 6.91
C PHE A 136 -15.97 3.72 5.56
N MET A 137 -16.82 4.31 4.72
CA MET A 137 -16.40 4.92 3.47
C MET A 137 -16.49 6.45 3.57
N PHE A 138 -15.42 7.11 3.16
CA PHE A 138 -15.31 8.56 3.13
C PHE A 138 -15.16 8.99 1.67
N GLU A 139 -16.10 9.77 1.18
CA GLU A 139 -15.97 10.39 -0.14
C GLU A 139 -14.94 11.53 -0.06
N ILE A 140 -13.98 11.55 -1.00
CA ILE A 140 -13.12 12.70 -1.23
C ILE A 140 -13.96 13.76 -1.94
N LYS A 141 -14.67 14.55 -1.15
CA LYS A 141 -15.45 15.68 -1.63
C LYS A 141 -14.53 16.79 -2.11
N ALA A 142 -14.95 17.47 -3.17
CA ALA A 142 -14.49 18.84 -3.37
C ALA A 142 -15.07 19.64 -2.21
N VAL A 143 -14.19 20.21 -1.38
CA VAL A 143 -14.61 21.32 -0.52
C VAL A 143 -14.84 22.52 -1.44
#